data_AF-A0AAW1F8S9-F1
#
_entry.id   AF-A0AAW1F8S9-F1
#
_cell.length_a   1.000
_cell.length_b   1.000
_cell.length_c   1.000
_cell.angle_alpha   90.00
_cell.angle_beta   90.00
_cell.angle_gamma   90.00
#
_symmetry.space_group_name_H-M   'P 1'
#
loop_
_entity.id
_entity.type
_entity.pdbx_description
1 polymer ?
#
loop_
_entity_poly.entity_id
_entity_poly.type
_entity_poly.pdbx_seq_one_letter_code
_entity_poly.pdbx_strand_id
1 'polypeptide(L)'
;MAEGGGETDLVAELLTKPFSRIFQEKREIVTKGQPTPQLAALTQQVKGFVRHFQSTNYERYSWLTASEKSCKLYCWECLLFATERLGVWSHVGFANLGRLTKAATRHKRRAGHLQATVLLKTFGETRVDLQINEQVCSETELHNKKFKKNREISKRLIDCVIFLGKQELSVRGHDEHKESTNKGNYVELLSFVAEHDTDLHYHLSTNKVFTGTSGKIQNDLISAIGEVIGEEIRREINQAPFVAVMVDETTDVSNRAQLALMVRYVTDTGVKERFVRFDDVTGNKRADDIAALLIQFLEDHDCLDKVMAQCFDGAAVMASGLNGVQAKVKDKAPLALFIHCYAHQLNLVLTQGVSKLRECRILFSHLNGLAAYFSRSPKRTQLPTASRVAPTRWQYSSRPVNTVFEKRAALQELFEHILEHHDEYDEESVRCADRYKAHLENFEFCFLLSTFHGIFEYSDVLFGVLQNNKLDVQLCLKRVDEFCDTIEREKRDGLLTFLSPLCVKQVPQAHGEAKQRETFVHGTSTPQ
;
A
#
# COMPACT_ATOMS: atom_id res chain seq x y z
N MET A 1 25.87 -76.38 -3.86
CA MET A 1 24.55 -76.77 -3.33
C MET A 1 23.54 -75.83 -3.96
N ALA A 2 22.86 -76.27 -5.02
CA ALA A 2 21.84 -75.49 -5.70
C ALA A 2 20.49 -76.00 -5.20
N GLU A 3 19.80 -75.19 -4.42
CA GLU A 3 18.47 -75.48 -3.87
C GLU A 3 17.45 -75.52 -5.01
N GLY A 4 16.83 -76.67 -5.21
CA GLY A 4 15.69 -76.84 -6.11
C GLY A 4 14.46 -76.13 -5.53
N GLY A 5 14.21 -74.91 -5.98
CA GLY A 5 12.96 -74.20 -5.71
C GLY A 5 11.80 -74.91 -6.40
N GLY A 6 10.94 -75.57 -5.63
CA GLY A 6 9.73 -76.19 -6.15
C GLY A 6 8.81 -75.14 -6.77
N GLU A 7 8.44 -75.33 -8.04
CA GLU A 7 7.43 -74.52 -8.72
C GLU A 7 6.13 -74.54 -7.90
N THR A 8 5.78 -73.39 -7.32
CA THR A 8 4.54 -73.23 -6.59
C THR A 8 3.37 -73.23 -7.57
N ASP A 9 2.49 -74.22 -7.49
CA ASP A 9 1.23 -74.31 -8.25
C ASP A 9 0.38 -73.02 -8.08
N LEU A 10 0.47 -72.13 -9.08
CA LEU A 10 -0.20 -70.83 -9.11
C LEU A 10 -1.72 -70.96 -9.07
N VAL A 11 -2.28 -72.03 -9.64
CA VAL A 11 -3.73 -72.29 -9.62
C VAL A 11 -4.16 -72.68 -8.21
N ALA A 12 -3.37 -73.51 -7.51
CA ALA A 12 -3.64 -73.82 -6.10
C ALA A 12 -3.52 -72.59 -5.20
N GLU A 13 -2.60 -71.67 -5.50
CA GLU A 13 -2.51 -70.39 -4.79
C GLU A 13 -3.75 -69.52 -5.03
N LEU A 14 -4.21 -69.40 -6.27
CA LEU A 14 -5.41 -68.61 -6.61
C LEU A 14 -6.71 -69.18 -5.99
N LEU A 15 -6.76 -70.49 -5.76
CA LEU A 15 -7.88 -71.14 -5.06
C LEU A 15 -7.89 -70.84 -3.54
N THR A 16 -6.73 -70.60 -2.93
CA THR A 16 -6.61 -70.29 -1.49
C THR A 16 -6.62 -68.79 -1.21
N LYS A 17 -6.05 -68.00 -2.12
CA LYS A 17 -6.01 -66.54 -2.10
C LYS A 17 -6.60 -66.01 -3.41
N PRO A 18 -7.89 -65.65 -3.43
CA PRO A 18 -8.60 -65.19 -4.61
C PRO A 18 -7.92 -64.00 -5.31
N PHE A 19 -8.32 -63.73 -6.54
CA PHE A 19 -7.78 -62.63 -7.35
C PHE A 19 -8.11 -61.22 -6.81
N SER A 20 -8.77 -61.08 -5.65
CA SER A 20 -9.01 -59.82 -4.94
C SER A 20 -7.76 -59.25 -4.25
N ARG A 21 -6.69 -59.04 -5.02
CA ARG A 21 -5.37 -58.55 -4.58
C ARG A 21 -5.10 -57.08 -4.95
N ILE A 22 -3.97 -56.53 -4.51
CA ILE A 22 -3.49 -55.21 -4.94
C ILE A 22 -3.18 -55.21 -6.44
N PHE A 23 -3.30 -54.04 -7.09
CA PHE A 23 -3.23 -53.93 -8.55
C PHE A 23 -1.92 -54.47 -9.15
N GLN A 24 -0.79 -54.23 -8.47
CA GLN A 24 0.52 -54.67 -8.94
C GLN A 24 0.62 -56.21 -8.98
N GLU A 25 0.17 -56.89 -7.93
CA GLU A 25 0.08 -58.36 -7.88
C GLU A 25 -0.88 -58.92 -8.95
N LYS A 26 -2.05 -58.28 -9.13
CA LYS A 26 -2.99 -58.67 -10.19
C LYS A 26 -2.35 -58.57 -11.58
N ARG A 27 -1.62 -57.49 -11.84
CA ARG A 27 -0.92 -57.26 -13.11
C ARG A 27 0.16 -58.31 -13.32
N GLU A 28 0.96 -58.62 -12.31
CA GLU A 28 1.98 -59.67 -12.39
C GLU A 28 1.37 -61.04 -12.70
N ILE A 29 0.25 -61.41 -12.08
CA ILE A 29 -0.45 -62.67 -12.35
C ILE A 29 -0.99 -62.71 -13.78
N VAL A 30 -1.58 -61.62 -14.27
CA VAL A 30 -2.08 -61.52 -15.65
C VAL A 30 -0.92 -61.58 -16.66
N THR A 31 0.20 -60.91 -16.38
CA THR A 31 1.40 -60.90 -17.25
C THR A 31 2.12 -62.25 -17.27
N LYS A 32 2.18 -62.98 -16.14
CA LYS A 32 2.77 -64.34 -16.08
C LYS A 32 2.03 -65.33 -16.99
N GLY A 33 0.75 -65.07 -17.26
CA GLY A 33 -0.05 -65.89 -18.16
C GLY A 33 -0.52 -67.20 -17.55
N GLN A 34 -1.24 -67.97 -18.36
CA GLN A 34 -1.91 -69.20 -17.95
C GLN A 34 -0.91 -70.36 -17.79
N PRO A 35 -0.84 -71.00 -16.61
CA PRO A 35 0.03 -72.16 -16.42
C PRO A 35 -0.59 -73.41 -17.09
N THR A 36 0.27 -74.24 -17.70
CA THR A 36 -0.12 -75.47 -18.43
C THR A 36 0.65 -76.71 -17.91
N PRO A 37 0.46 -77.11 -16.64
CA PRO A 37 1.22 -78.21 -16.05
C PRO A 37 0.86 -79.59 -16.63
N GLN A 38 1.80 -80.54 -16.56
CA GLN A 38 1.57 -81.92 -17.00
C GLN A 38 0.91 -82.76 -15.91
N LEU A 39 -0.38 -83.05 -16.08
CA LEU A 39 -1.14 -83.88 -15.14
C LEU A 39 -1.00 -85.38 -15.43
N ALA A 40 0.18 -85.97 -15.17
CA ALA A 40 0.41 -87.40 -15.34
C ALA A 40 -0.51 -88.28 -14.45
N ALA A 41 -0.91 -87.75 -13.29
CA ALA A 41 -1.75 -88.44 -12.30
C ALA A 41 -3.26 -88.38 -12.58
N LEU A 42 -3.74 -87.49 -13.46
CA LEU A 42 -5.16 -87.39 -13.78
C LEU A 42 -5.57 -88.51 -14.74
N THR A 43 -6.05 -89.61 -14.16
CA THR A 43 -6.50 -90.79 -14.90
C THR A 43 -7.95 -91.15 -14.59
N GLN A 44 -8.65 -91.72 -15.57
CA GLN A 44 -10.03 -92.19 -15.39
C GLN A 44 -10.19 -93.62 -15.92
N GLN A 45 -10.58 -94.54 -15.04
CA GLN A 45 -10.92 -95.92 -15.37
C GLN A 45 -12.31 -95.99 -16.01
N VAL A 46 -12.41 -96.54 -17.22
CA VAL A 46 -13.67 -96.71 -17.94
C VAL A 46 -13.72 -98.11 -18.53
N LYS A 47 -14.64 -98.97 -18.06
CA LYS A 47 -14.94 -100.34 -18.55
C LYS A 47 -13.89 -100.94 -19.50
N GLY A 48 -12.71 -101.29 -18.97
CA GLY A 48 -11.62 -101.98 -19.68
C GLY A 48 -10.44 -101.11 -20.15
N PHE A 49 -10.50 -99.78 -20.06
CA PHE A 49 -9.43 -98.87 -20.49
C PHE A 49 -9.18 -97.72 -19.50
N VAL A 50 -7.93 -97.25 -19.42
CA VAL A 50 -7.52 -96.08 -18.63
C VAL A 50 -7.35 -94.88 -19.55
N ARG A 51 -8.05 -93.77 -19.26
CA ARG A 51 -7.87 -92.50 -19.97
C ARG A 51 -6.88 -91.63 -19.20
N HIS A 52 -5.85 -91.15 -19.88
CA HIS A 52 -4.91 -90.16 -19.37
C HIS A 52 -5.25 -88.77 -19.92
N PHE A 53 -4.96 -87.72 -19.16
CA PHE A 53 -5.04 -86.36 -19.67
C PHE A 53 -3.94 -86.12 -20.73
N GLN A 54 -4.31 -85.54 -21.88
CA GLN A 54 -3.38 -85.17 -22.94
C GLN A 54 -3.11 -83.66 -22.93
N SER A 55 -1.84 -83.26 -23.01
CA SER A 55 -1.41 -81.86 -23.05
C SER A 55 -1.94 -81.09 -24.26
N THR A 56 -2.24 -81.78 -25.38
CA THR A 56 -2.88 -81.21 -26.58
C THR A 56 -4.26 -80.60 -26.30
N ASN A 57 -4.89 -80.91 -25.15
CA ASN A 57 -6.12 -80.24 -24.74
C ASN A 57 -5.93 -78.77 -24.36
N TYR A 58 -4.73 -78.37 -23.93
CA TYR A 58 -4.43 -76.95 -23.66
C TYR A 58 -4.39 -76.13 -24.94
N GLU A 59 -3.88 -76.69 -26.04
CA GLU A 59 -3.91 -76.05 -27.36
C GLU A 59 -5.35 -75.99 -27.91
N ARG A 60 -6.14 -77.04 -27.67
CA ARG A 60 -7.54 -77.11 -28.11
C ARG A 60 -8.44 -76.10 -27.39
N TYR A 61 -8.12 -75.77 -26.14
CA TYR A 61 -8.90 -74.87 -25.29
C TYR A 61 -7.98 -73.82 -24.68
N SER A 62 -7.86 -72.67 -25.34
CA SER A 62 -6.93 -71.59 -24.95
C SER A 62 -7.08 -71.11 -23.50
N TRP A 63 -8.27 -71.25 -22.90
CA TRP A 63 -8.57 -70.86 -21.51
C TRP A 63 -8.31 -71.95 -20.46
N LEU A 64 -7.94 -73.16 -20.86
CA LEU A 64 -7.87 -74.33 -19.99
C LEU A 64 -6.56 -74.38 -19.19
N THR A 65 -6.66 -74.40 -17.87
CA THR A 65 -5.51 -74.56 -16.96
C THR A 65 -5.76 -75.72 -16.00
N ALA A 66 -4.75 -76.05 -15.19
CA ALA A 66 -4.84 -77.13 -14.23
C ALA A 66 -3.99 -76.84 -12.99
N SER A 67 -4.33 -77.52 -11.89
CA SER A 67 -3.54 -77.53 -10.67
C SER A 67 -2.97 -78.93 -10.46
N GLU A 68 -1.66 -79.02 -10.26
CA GLU A 68 -0.95 -80.26 -9.94
C GLU A 68 -1.34 -80.76 -8.55
N LYS A 69 -1.48 -79.85 -7.57
CA LYS A 69 -1.81 -80.21 -6.18
C LYS A 69 -3.20 -80.81 -6.06
N SER A 70 -4.18 -80.27 -6.78
CA SER A 70 -5.55 -80.78 -6.76
C SER A 70 -5.84 -81.83 -7.85
N CYS A 71 -4.93 -81.99 -8.82
CA CYS A 71 -5.08 -82.87 -9.98
C CYS A 71 -6.43 -82.64 -10.72
N LYS A 72 -6.82 -81.38 -10.93
CA LYS A 72 -8.07 -80.99 -11.57
C LYS A 72 -7.88 -79.89 -12.61
N LEU A 73 -8.81 -79.80 -13.56
CA LEU A 73 -8.85 -78.81 -14.63
C LEU A 73 -9.71 -77.59 -14.24
N TYR A 74 -9.26 -76.40 -14.62
CA TYR A 74 -9.87 -75.10 -14.35
C TYR A 74 -9.88 -74.22 -15.60
N CYS A 75 -10.60 -73.11 -15.57
CA CYS A 75 -10.56 -72.08 -16.61
C CYS A 75 -9.81 -70.86 -16.07
N TRP A 76 -8.76 -70.42 -16.74
CA TRP A 76 -7.92 -69.30 -16.32
C TRP A 76 -8.71 -68.01 -16.19
N GLU A 77 -9.47 -67.65 -17.21
CA GLU A 77 -10.30 -66.43 -17.23
C GLU A 77 -11.30 -66.44 -16.07
N CYS A 78 -11.97 -67.57 -15.83
CA CYS A 78 -12.93 -67.72 -14.73
C CYS A 78 -12.25 -67.81 -13.36
N LEU A 79 -11.01 -68.30 -13.27
CA LEU A 79 -10.26 -68.33 -12.01
C LEU A 79 -9.96 -66.90 -11.52
N LEU A 80 -9.74 -65.97 -12.45
CA LEU A 80 -9.42 -64.58 -12.14
C LEU A 80 -10.67 -63.70 -11.95
N PHE A 81 -11.70 -63.86 -12.80
CA PHE A 81 -12.81 -62.91 -12.90
C PHE A 81 -14.21 -63.52 -12.77
N ALA A 82 -14.34 -64.79 -12.36
CA ALA A 82 -15.68 -65.36 -12.17
C ALA A 82 -16.45 -64.66 -11.03
N THR A 83 -17.72 -64.41 -11.29
CA THR A 83 -18.70 -63.91 -10.30
C THR A 83 -19.38 -65.04 -9.53
N GLU A 84 -19.34 -66.28 -10.05
CA GLU A 84 -19.94 -67.47 -9.42
C GLU A 84 -19.03 -68.05 -8.33
N ARG A 85 -19.47 -68.00 -7.07
CA ARG A 85 -18.70 -68.47 -5.89
C ARG A 85 -18.38 -69.99 -5.88
N LEU A 86 -19.16 -70.83 -6.56
CA LEU A 86 -19.02 -72.29 -6.57
C LEU A 86 -18.93 -72.88 -7.99
N GLY A 87 -18.32 -72.14 -8.92
CA GLY A 87 -18.17 -72.60 -10.29
C GLY A 87 -17.30 -73.85 -10.41
N VAL A 88 -17.71 -74.80 -11.27
CA VAL A 88 -16.95 -76.04 -11.53
C VAL A 88 -15.55 -75.72 -12.08
N TRP A 89 -15.44 -74.68 -12.89
CA TRP A 89 -14.20 -74.27 -13.57
C TRP A 89 -13.40 -73.19 -12.83
N SER A 90 -13.95 -72.60 -11.77
CA SER A 90 -13.31 -71.54 -10.97
C SER A 90 -12.95 -71.98 -9.55
N HIS A 91 -13.64 -72.98 -8.96
CA HIS A 91 -13.43 -73.37 -7.56
C HIS A 91 -13.39 -74.89 -7.32
N VAL A 92 -14.34 -75.66 -7.87
CA VAL A 92 -14.46 -77.11 -7.56
C VAL A 92 -13.44 -77.98 -8.31
N GLY A 93 -13.10 -77.56 -9.53
CA GLY A 93 -12.22 -78.24 -10.47
C GLY A 93 -12.90 -79.40 -11.20
N PHE A 94 -12.55 -79.57 -12.48
CA PHE A 94 -13.11 -80.59 -13.35
C PHE A 94 -12.15 -81.78 -13.52
N ALA A 95 -12.60 -83.00 -13.23
CA ALA A 95 -11.78 -84.22 -13.30
C ALA A 95 -12.30 -85.29 -14.27
N ASN A 96 -13.51 -85.13 -14.84
CA ASN A 96 -14.15 -86.18 -15.65
C ASN A 96 -13.74 -86.10 -17.13
N LEU A 97 -12.60 -86.69 -17.46
CA LEU A 97 -12.01 -86.71 -18.80
C LEU A 97 -12.97 -87.25 -19.88
N GLY A 98 -13.78 -88.26 -19.55
CA GLY A 98 -14.75 -88.86 -20.49
C GLY A 98 -15.86 -87.90 -20.96
N ARG A 99 -16.10 -86.80 -20.24
CA ARG A 99 -17.10 -85.77 -20.60
C ARG A 99 -16.46 -84.41 -20.90
N LEU A 100 -15.13 -84.31 -20.97
CA LEU A 100 -14.39 -83.06 -21.11
C LEU A 100 -14.87 -82.24 -22.32
N THR A 101 -14.97 -82.85 -23.50
CA THR A 101 -15.39 -82.15 -24.73
C THR A 101 -16.78 -81.53 -24.60
N LYS A 102 -17.75 -82.27 -24.06
CA LYS A 102 -19.12 -81.77 -23.85
C LYS A 102 -19.16 -80.66 -22.79
N ALA A 103 -18.40 -80.82 -21.70
CA ALA A 103 -18.35 -79.85 -20.60
C ALA A 103 -17.66 -78.54 -21.02
N ALA A 104 -16.57 -78.63 -21.79
CA ALA A 104 -15.82 -77.50 -22.32
C ALA A 104 -16.65 -76.69 -23.34
N THR A 105 -17.33 -77.35 -24.28
CA THR A 105 -18.20 -76.67 -25.26
C THR A 105 -19.35 -75.93 -24.57
N ARG A 106 -19.92 -76.52 -23.51
CA ARG A 106 -20.97 -75.85 -22.72
C ARG A 106 -20.42 -74.67 -21.92
N HIS A 107 -19.22 -74.81 -21.34
CA HIS A 107 -18.59 -73.75 -20.55
C HIS A 107 -18.29 -72.51 -21.40
N LYS A 108 -17.69 -72.69 -22.59
CA LYS A 108 -17.35 -71.59 -23.51
C LYS A 108 -18.56 -70.73 -23.91
N ARG A 109 -19.78 -71.29 -23.88
CA ARG A 109 -21.02 -70.57 -24.24
C ARG A 109 -21.72 -69.90 -23.04
N ARG A 110 -21.23 -70.08 -21.81
CA ARG A 110 -21.84 -69.45 -20.63
C ARG A 110 -21.51 -67.96 -20.59
N ALA A 111 -22.51 -67.13 -20.24
CA ALA A 111 -22.35 -65.70 -20.07
C ALA A 111 -21.23 -65.36 -19.06
N GLY A 112 -21.12 -66.10 -17.95
CA GLY A 112 -20.07 -65.89 -16.95
C GLY A 112 -18.64 -66.11 -17.46
N HIS A 113 -18.44 -67.02 -18.43
CA HIS A 113 -17.14 -67.19 -19.07
C HIS A 113 -16.84 -66.02 -20.01
N LEU A 114 -17.78 -65.66 -20.89
CA LEU A 114 -17.62 -64.52 -21.81
C LEU A 114 -17.33 -63.20 -21.09
N GLN A 115 -18.01 -62.95 -19.96
CA GLN A 115 -17.76 -61.78 -19.13
C GLN A 115 -16.35 -61.78 -18.54
N ALA A 116 -15.89 -62.93 -18.04
CA ALA A 116 -14.54 -63.09 -17.52
C ALA A 116 -13.48 -62.89 -18.61
N THR A 117 -13.72 -63.37 -19.83
CA THR A 117 -12.85 -63.15 -20.99
C THR A 117 -12.75 -61.66 -21.35
N VAL A 118 -13.87 -60.92 -21.34
CA VAL A 118 -13.87 -59.47 -21.61
C VAL A 118 -13.10 -58.72 -20.54
N LEU A 119 -13.34 -59.02 -19.26
CA LEU A 119 -12.66 -58.39 -18.13
C LEU A 119 -11.14 -58.62 -18.16
N LEU A 120 -10.69 -59.82 -18.52
CA LEU A 120 -9.26 -60.09 -18.67
C LEU A 120 -8.65 -59.25 -19.81
N LYS A 121 -9.36 -59.10 -20.93
CA LYS A 121 -8.87 -58.35 -22.09
C LYS A 121 -8.83 -56.85 -21.87
N THR A 122 -9.77 -56.28 -21.11
CA THR A 122 -9.83 -54.84 -20.81
C THR A 122 -9.09 -54.47 -19.52
N PHE A 123 -8.48 -55.44 -18.83
CA PHE A 123 -7.79 -55.22 -17.56
C PHE A 123 -6.60 -54.27 -17.73
N GLY A 124 -6.77 -53.02 -17.27
CA GLY A 124 -5.72 -52.00 -17.25
C GLY A 124 -5.85 -50.89 -18.30
N GLU A 125 -6.79 -50.99 -19.25
CA GLU A 125 -6.94 -50.00 -20.33
C GLU A 125 -7.83 -48.80 -19.96
N THR A 126 -8.76 -48.94 -19.00
CA THR A 126 -9.65 -47.85 -18.56
C THR A 126 -9.55 -47.65 -17.05
N ARG A 127 -8.77 -46.66 -16.63
CA ARG A 127 -8.52 -46.29 -15.22
C ARG A 127 -9.25 -44.98 -14.90
N VAL A 128 -10.46 -45.09 -14.33
CA VAL A 128 -11.28 -43.95 -13.88
C VAL A 128 -10.53 -43.07 -12.85
N ASP A 129 -9.68 -43.69 -12.05
CA ASP A 129 -8.83 -43.02 -11.05
C ASP A 129 -7.76 -42.11 -11.67
N LEU A 130 -7.22 -42.44 -12.85
CA LEU A 130 -6.26 -41.57 -13.54
C LEU A 130 -6.95 -40.35 -14.15
N GLN A 131 -8.15 -40.51 -14.70
CA GLN A 131 -8.94 -39.40 -15.27
C GLN A 131 -9.41 -38.41 -14.19
N ILE A 132 -9.84 -38.90 -13.03
CA ILE A 132 -10.18 -38.04 -11.88
C ILE A 132 -8.94 -37.28 -11.40
N ASN A 133 -7.78 -37.94 -11.34
CA ASN A 133 -6.54 -37.30 -10.89
C ASN A 133 -6.05 -36.21 -11.88
N GLU A 134 -6.12 -36.45 -13.19
CA GLU A 134 -5.80 -35.45 -14.21
C GLU A 134 -6.72 -34.23 -14.14
N GLN A 135 -8.02 -34.45 -13.93
CA GLN A 135 -8.98 -33.36 -13.82
C GLN A 135 -8.77 -32.52 -12.55
N VAL A 136 -8.52 -33.17 -11.41
CA VAL A 136 -8.18 -32.47 -10.16
C VAL A 136 -6.89 -31.66 -10.31
N CYS A 137 -5.85 -32.20 -10.97
CA CYS A 137 -4.62 -31.47 -11.26
C CYS A 137 -4.89 -30.25 -12.16
N SER A 138 -5.65 -30.40 -13.24
CA SER A 138 -6.00 -29.32 -14.17
C SER A 138 -6.81 -28.21 -13.49
N GLU A 139 -7.79 -28.56 -12.66
CA GLU A 139 -8.58 -27.62 -11.87
C GLU A 139 -7.71 -26.86 -10.86
N THR A 140 -6.79 -27.56 -10.20
CA THR A 140 -5.81 -26.97 -9.26
C THR A 140 -4.88 -25.99 -9.98
N GLU A 141 -4.41 -26.34 -11.18
CA GLU A 141 -3.58 -25.45 -11.99
C GLU A 141 -4.33 -24.20 -12.45
N LEU A 142 -5.59 -24.34 -12.86
CA LEU A 142 -6.43 -23.22 -13.26
C LEU A 142 -6.71 -22.29 -12.06
N HIS A 143 -6.98 -22.87 -10.89
CA HIS A 143 -7.14 -22.15 -9.65
C HIS A 143 -5.87 -21.37 -9.30
N ASN A 144 -4.70 -22.01 -9.37
CA ASN A 144 -3.41 -21.37 -9.10
C ASN A 144 -3.09 -20.25 -10.10
N LYS A 145 -3.41 -20.42 -11.38
CA LYS A 145 -3.26 -19.37 -12.40
C LYS A 145 -4.15 -18.16 -12.09
N LYS A 146 -5.41 -18.40 -11.72
CA LYS A 146 -6.34 -17.33 -11.31
C LYS A 146 -5.84 -16.60 -10.06
N PHE A 147 -5.35 -17.33 -9.06
CA PHE A 147 -4.81 -16.76 -7.83
C PHE A 147 -3.59 -15.88 -8.09
N LYS A 148 -2.66 -16.32 -8.95
CA LYS A 148 -1.52 -15.51 -9.40
C LYS A 148 -1.96 -14.21 -10.07
N LYS A 149 -2.92 -14.28 -11.00
CA LYS A 149 -3.47 -13.08 -11.65
C LYS A 149 -4.09 -12.12 -10.64
N ASN A 150 -4.90 -12.61 -9.72
CA ASN A 150 -5.52 -11.78 -8.69
C ASN A 150 -4.47 -11.07 -7.81
N ARG A 151 -3.39 -11.77 -7.43
CA ARG A 151 -2.28 -11.15 -6.69
C ARG A 151 -1.61 -10.02 -7.46
N GLU A 152 -1.39 -10.22 -8.76
CA GLU A 152 -0.81 -9.19 -9.63
C GLU A 152 -1.73 -7.96 -9.71
N ILE A 153 -3.05 -8.16 -9.81
CA ILE A 153 -4.02 -7.06 -9.77
C ILE A 153 -3.94 -6.32 -8.43
N SER A 154 -4.00 -7.03 -7.31
CA SER A 154 -3.89 -6.41 -5.98
C SER A 154 -2.60 -5.61 -5.80
N LYS A 155 -1.48 -6.11 -6.34
CA LYS A 155 -0.20 -5.41 -6.34
C LYS A 155 -0.30 -4.06 -7.06
N ARG A 156 -0.93 -4.02 -8.25
CA ARG A 156 -1.13 -2.75 -9.00
C ARG A 156 -1.98 -1.75 -8.22
N LEU A 157 -3.04 -2.21 -7.56
CA LEU A 157 -3.88 -1.37 -6.70
C LEU A 157 -3.05 -0.76 -5.57
N ILE A 158 -2.24 -1.57 -4.89
CA ILE A 158 -1.33 -1.15 -3.82
C ILE A 158 -0.29 -0.15 -4.34
N ASP A 159 0.33 -0.44 -5.49
CA ASP A 159 1.35 0.42 -6.10
C ASP A 159 0.79 1.81 -6.43
N CYS A 160 -0.47 1.89 -6.88
CA CYS A 160 -1.14 3.17 -7.11
C CYS A 160 -1.35 3.95 -5.81
N VAL A 161 -1.78 3.30 -4.72
CA VAL A 161 -1.92 3.96 -3.41
C VAL A 161 -0.56 4.44 -2.90
N ILE A 162 0.49 3.61 -2.99
CA ILE A 162 1.85 3.97 -2.59
C ILE A 162 2.37 5.14 -3.43
N PHE A 163 2.12 5.16 -4.73
CA PHE A 163 2.51 6.25 -5.61
C PHE A 163 1.88 7.58 -5.15
N LEU A 164 0.55 7.58 -4.92
CA LEU A 164 -0.16 8.78 -4.46
C LEU A 164 0.36 9.25 -3.10
N GLY A 165 0.62 8.32 -2.18
CA GLY A 165 1.21 8.63 -0.87
C GLY A 165 2.61 9.25 -1.00
N LYS A 166 3.47 8.73 -1.88
CA LYS A 166 4.82 9.28 -2.13
C LYS A 166 4.82 10.66 -2.78
N GLN A 167 3.76 10.99 -3.53
CA GLN A 167 3.61 12.29 -4.19
C GLN A 167 2.78 13.28 -3.36
N GLU A 168 2.34 12.87 -2.16
CA GLU A 168 1.46 13.67 -1.29
C GLU A 168 0.17 14.12 -1.99
N LEU A 169 -0.33 13.28 -2.91
CA LEU A 169 -1.53 13.56 -3.68
C LEU A 169 -2.77 13.04 -2.95
N SER A 170 -3.85 13.83 -3.01
CA SER A 170 -5.16 13.40 -2.51
C SER A 170 -5.60 12.13 -3.21
N VAL A 171 -6.01 11.10 -2.46
CA VAL A 171 -6.40 9.82 -3.07
C VAL A 171 -7.73 9.92 -3.81
N ARG A 172 -8.71 10.62 -3.22
CA ARG A 172 -10.09 10.73 -3.73
C ARG A 172 -10.40 12.08 -4.35
N GLY A 173 -11.31 12.05 -5.32
CA GLY A 173 -11.95 13.23 -5.89
C GLY A 173 -13.20 13.63 -5.12
N HIS A 174 -13.76 14.79 -5.46
CA HIS A 174 -15.07 15.22 -4.95
C HIS A 174 -16.22 14.38 -5.53
N ASP A 175 -16.06 13.90 -6.76
CA ASP A 175 -17.05 13.08 -7.46
C ASP A 175 -16.38 11.89 -8.17
N GLU A 176 -16.59 10.67 -7.66
CA GLU A 176 -16.10 9.42 -8.26
C GLU A 176 -17.18 8.70 -9.09
N HIS A 177 -18.29 9.37 -9.43
CA HIS A 177 -19.33 8.79 -10.28
C HIS A 177 -18.80 8.47 -11.68
N LYS A 178 -19.40 7.46 -12.33
CA LYS A 178 -18.94 6.97 -13.64
C LYS A 178 -18.95 8.04 -14.74
N GLU A 179 -19.85 9.00 -14.63
CA GLU A 179 -20.05 10.11 -15.57
C GLU A 179 -19.21 11.35 -15.22
N SER A 180 -18.51 11.34 -14.08
CA SER A 180 -17.61 12.42 -13.69
C SER A 180 -16.46 12.53 -14.70
N THR A 181 -16.11 13.77 -15.05
CA THR A 181 -14.96 14.10 -15.89
C THR A 181 -13.63 13.88 -15.18
N ASN A 182 -13.63 13.84 -13.84
CA ASN A 182 -12.46 13.51 -13.02
C ASN A 182 -12.91 12.74 -11.79
N LYS A 183 -12.56 11.45 -11.74
CA LYS A 183 -12.97 10.52 -10.67
C LYS A 183 -12.00 10.49 -9.49
N GLY A 184 -11.10 11.47 -9.39
CA GLY A 184 -10.07 11.53 -8.37
C GLY A 184 -8.80 10.79 -8.78
N ASN A 185 -7.69 11.15 -8.12
CA ASN A 185 -6.36 10.73 -8.56
C ASN A 185 -6.16 9.22 -8.56
N TYR A 186 -6.75 8.46 -7.62
CA TYR A 186 -6.62 7.01 -7.60
C TYR A 186 -7.31 6.31 -8.76
N VAL A 187 -8.56 6.68 -9.06
CA VAL A 187 -9.32 6.05 -10.14
C VAL A 187 -8.75 6.43 -11.51
N GLU A 188 -8.33 7.69 -11.69
CA GLU A 188 -7.69 8.14 -12.92
C GLU A 188 -6.32 7.48 -13.11
N LEU A 189 -5.50 7.37 -12.05
CA LEU A 189 -4.21 6.68 -12.12
C LEU A 189 -4.38 5.19 -12.46
N LEU A 190 -5.38 4.52 -11.88
CA LEU A 190 -5.69 3.13 -12.24
C LEU A 190 -6.13 2.98 -13.68
N SER A 191 -6.92 3.94 -14.18
CA SER A 191 -7.37 3.95 -15.58
C SER A 191 -6.17 4.11 -16.52
N PHE A 192 -5.25 5.02 -16.19
CA PHE A 192 -4.00 5.21 -16.91
C PHE A 192 -3.11 3.96 -16.91
N VAL A 193 -2.93 3.30 -15.75
CA VAL A 193 -2.17 2.04 -15.67
C VAL A 193 -2.84 0.94 -16.50
N ALA A 194 -4.17 0.91 -16.54
CA ALA A 194 -4.93 -0.07 -17.31
C ALA A 194 -4.81 0.13 -18.84
N GLU A 195 -4.45 1.32 -19.33
CA GLU A 195 -4.15 1.52 -20.76
C GLU A 195 -2.90 0.74 -21.21
N HIS A 196 -1.99 0.48 -20.28
CA HIS A 196 -0.72 -0.21 -20.54
C HIS A 196 -0.69 -1.64 -19.97
N ASP A 197 -1.71 -2.04 -19.22
CA ASP A 197 -1.79 -3.35 -18.59
C ASP A 197 -3.08 -4.09 -18.96
N THR A 198 -2.94 -5.09 -19.83
CA THR A 198 -4.08 -5.86 -20.35
C THR A 198 -4.83 -6.64 -19.27
N ASP A 199 -4.14 -7.13 -18.24
CA ASP A 199 -4.78 -7.91 -17.18
C ASP A 199 -5.60 -6.98 -16.27
N LEU A 200 -5.08 -5.78 -15.95
CA LEU A 200 -5.80 -4.76 -15.20
C LEU A 200 -6.99 -4.21 -15.99
N HIS A 201 -6.80 -3.93 -17.28
CA HIS A 201 -7.88 -3.52 -18.17
C HIS A 201 -9.02 -4.55 -18.18
N TYR A 202 -8.68 -5.83 -18.34
CA TYR A 202 -9.64 -6.92 -18.28
C TYR A 202 -10.32 -6.99 -16.91
N HIS A 203 -9.57 -6.87 -15.81
CA HIS A 203 -10.11 -6.89 -14.45
C HIS A 203 -11.15 -5.79 -14.23
N LEU A 204 -10.82 -4.55 -14.60
CA LEU A 204 -11.68 -3.37 -14.40
C LEU A 204 -12.92 -3.40 -15.29
N SER A 205 -12.83 -3.96 -16.50
CA SER A 205 -13.95 -4.04 -17.45
C SER A 205 -14.92 -5.20 -17.17
N THR A 206 -14.42 -6.33 -16.66
CA THR A 206 -15.24 -7.55 -16.50
C THR A 206 -15.74 -7.80 -15.08
N ASN A 207 -14.98 -7.44 -14.04
CA ASN A 207 -15.38 -7.74 -12.67
C ASN A 207 -16.33 -6.68 -12.12
N LYS A 208 -17.54 -7.11 -11.74
CA LYS A 208 -18.56 -6.24 -11.13
C LYS A 208 -18.57 -6.26 -9.60
N VAL A 209 -17.98 -7.29 -8.99
CA VAL A 209 -18.03 -7.52 -7.54
C VAL A 209 -16.85 -6.84 -6.84
N PHE A 210 -15.64 -6.98 -7.37
CA PHE A 210 -14.43 -6.34 -6.86
C PHE A 210 -13.67 -5.72 -8.03
N THR A 211 -13.72 -4.40 -8.12
CA THR A 211 -12.95 -3.59 -9.08
C THR A 211 -11.72 -2.96 -8.45
N GLY A 212 -11.64 -2.93 -7.12
CA GLY A 212 -10.59 -2.22 -6.39
C GLY A 212 -10.76 -0.69 -6.33
N THR A 213 -11.83 -0.15 -6.91
CA THR A 213 -12.03 1.30 -7.08
C THR A 213 -12.93 1.95 -6.03
N SER A 214 -13.72 1.17 -5.28
CA SER A 214 -14.65 1.75 -4.31
C SER A 214 -13.92 2.41 -3.14
N GLY A 215 -14.50 3.49 -2.59
CA GLY A 215 -13.92 4.17 -1.43
C GLY A 215 -13.64 3.22 -0.25
N LYS A 216 -14.53 2.26 0.01
CA LYS A 216 -14.27 1.27 1.07
C LYS A 216 -12.97 0.49 0.83
N ILE A 217 -12.78 -0.04 -0.39
CA ILE A 217 -11.57 -0.79 -0.73
C ILE A 217 -10.33 0.11 -0.69
N GLN A 218 -10.43 1.35 -1.17
CA GLN A 218 -9.33 2.31 -1.07
C GLN A 218 -8.89 2.52 0.38
N ASN A 219 -9.83 2.69 1.32
CA ASN A 219 -9.51 2.81 2.74
C ASN A 219 -8.93 1.53 3.34
N ASP A 220 -9.42 0.36 2.92
CA ASP A 220 -8.89 -0.93 3.37
C ASP A 220 -7.43 -1.10 2.88
N LEU A 221 -7.13 -0.70 1.64
CA LEU A 221 -5.77 -0.69 1.10
C LEU A 221 -4.85 0.28 1.85
N ILE A 222 -5.31 1.51 2.10
CA ILE A 222 -4.55 2.52 2.86
C ILE A 222 -4.26 1.99 4.27
N SER A 223 -5.26 1.43 4.94
CA SER A 223 -5.09 0.86 6.28
C SER A 223 -4.09 -0.29 6.29
N ALA A 224 -4.18 -1.22 5.35
CA ALA A 224 -3.26 -2.36 5.25
C ALA A 224 -1.81 -1.91 4.96
N ILE A 225 -1.62 -0.92 4.08
CA ILE A 225 -0.30 -0.34 3.82
C ILE A 225 0.22 0.35 5.09
N GLY A 226 -0.61 1.12 5.77
CA GLY A 226 -0.27 1.80 7.02
C GLY A 226 0.11 0.83 8.13
N GLU A 227 -0.58 -0.31 8.25
CA GLU A 227 -0.28 -1.37 9.22
C GLU A 227 1.10 -1.97 8.96
N VAL A 228 1.41 -2.35 7.71
CA VAL A 228 2.74 -2.90 7.35
C VAL A 228 3.85 -1.87 7.60
N ILE A 229 3.62 -0.59 7.28
CA ILE A 229 4.59 0.48 7.58
C ILE A 229 4.74 0.65 9.10
N GLY A 230 3.65 0.60 9.85
CA GLY A 230 3.65 0.71 11.32
C GLY A 230 4.39 -0.45 11.99
N GLU A 231 4.23 -1.67 11.50
CA GLU A 231 4.97 -2.85 11.96
C GLU A 231 6.48 -2.70 11.71
N GLU A 232 6.87 -2.19 10.54
CA GLU A 232 8.27 -1.91 10.23
C GLU A 232 8.85 -0.83 11.16
N ILE A 233 8.12 0.27 11.38
CA ILE A 233 8.52 1.32 12.33
C ILE A 233 8.68 0.74 13.75
N ARG A 234 7.74 -0.11 14.20
CA ARG A 234 7.82 -0.80 15.49
C ARG A 234 9.06 -1.68 15.57
N ARG A 235 9.38 -2.43 14.51
CA ARG A 235 10.59 -3.25 14.43
C ARG A 235 11.85 -2.39 14.55
N GLU A 236 11.94 -1.27 13.82
CA GLU A 236 13.08 -0.36 13.88
C GLU A 236 13.22 0.26 15.30
N ILE A 237 12.13 0.68 15.93
CA ILE A 237 12.09 1.21 17.32
C ILE A 237 12.59 0.15 18.33
N ASN A 238 12.15 -1.09 18.17
CA ASN A 238 12.54 -2.17 19.09
C ASN A 238 14.04 -2.50 19.01
N GLN A 239 14.63 -2.38 17.82
CA GLN A 239 16.06 -2.58 17.60
C GLN A 239 16.90 -1.36 18.04
N ALA A 240 16.33 -0.16 17.97
CA ALA A 240 17.02 1.05 18.39
C ALA A 240 17.32 1.02 19.91
N PRO A 241 18.54 1.43 20.32
CA PRO A 241 18.89 1.50 21.73
C PRO A 241 18.20 2.68 22.44
N PHE A 242 17.98 3.77 21.72
CA PHE A 242 17.41 5.01 22.24
C PHE A 242 16.46 5.62 21.23
N VAL A 243 15.42 6.29 21.74
CA VAL A 243 14.42 7.00 20.93
C VAL A 243 14.18 8.41 21.47
N ALA A 244 13.70 9.27 20.60
CA ALA A 244 13.18 10.58 20.94
C ALA A 244 11.77 10.74 20.37
N VAL A 245 10.88 11.39 21.12
CA VAL A 245 9.51 11.64 20.69
C VAL A 245 9.35 13.11 20.38
N MET A 246 8.70 13.41 19.26
CA MET A 246 8.40 14.77 18.81
C MET A 246 6.90 14.88 18.59
N VAL A 247 6.31 15.96 19.12
CA VAL A 247 4.87 16.17 19.03
C VAL A 247 4.58 17.62 18.71
N ASP A 248 3.69 17.83 17.76
CA ASP A 248 3.22 19.17 17.38
C ASP A 248 1.69 19.20 17.25
N GLU A 249 1.06 20.31 17.64
CA GLU A 249 -0.37 20.52 17.44
C GLU A 249 -0.60 21.20 16.09
N THR A 250 -1.39 20.58 15.22
CA THR A 250 -1.86 21.18 13.97
C THR A 250 -3.39 21.30 13.96
N THR A 251 -3.94 22.06 13.01
CA THR A 251 -5.39 22.14 12.78
C THR A 251 -5.68 21.66 11.38
N ASP A 252 -6.65 20.75 11.24
CA ASP A 252 -7.06 20.27 9.93
C ASP A 252 -7.94 21.30 9.18
N VAL A 253 -8.27 21.00 7.93
CA VAL A 253 -9.12 21.85 7.08
C VAL A 253 -10.55 22.05 7.63
N SER A 254 -10.97 21.20 8.57
CA SER A 254 -12.28 21.28 9.25
C SER A 254 -12.19 21.99 10.61
N ASN A 255 -11.08 22.67 10.90
CA ASN A 255 -10.79 23.34 12.17
C ASN A 255 -10.72 22.40 13.40
N ARG A 256 -10.41 21.12 13.20
CA ARG A 256 -10.17 20.16 14.29
C ARG A 256 -8.72 20.17 14.71
N ALA A 257 -8.48 20.13 16.01
CA ALA A 257 -7.12 20.07 16.56
C ALA A 257 -6.60 18.64 16.46
N GLN A 258 -5.45 18.48 15.81
CA GLN A 258 -4.79 17.20 15.60
C GLN A 258 -3.39 17.26 16.22
N LEU A 259 -3.00 16.19 16.88
CA LEU A 259 -1.69 16.02 17.46
C LEU A 259 -0.85 15.14 16.53
N ALA A 260 0.20 15.70 15.95
CA ALA A 260 1.12 14.97 15.08
C ALA A 260 2.18 14.27 15.93
N LEU A 261 2.20 12.94 15.92
CA LEU A 261 3.21 12.16 16.64
C LEU A 261 4.30 11.70 15.67
N MET A 262 5.54 12.05 16.00
CA MET A 262 6.74 11.61 15.29
C MET A 262 7.74 11.00 16.26
N VAL A 263 8.50 10.01 15.78
CA VAL A 263 9.58 9.38 16.55
C VAL A 263 10.89 9.49 15.78
N ARG A 264 11.96 9.79 16.50
CA ARG A 264 13.32 9.87 15.98
C ARG A 264 14.19 8.82 16.68
N TYR A 265 14.89 8.01 15.90
CA TYR A 265 15.76 6.95 16.41
C TYR A 265 16.93 6.69 15.47
N VAL A 266 17.93 5.95 15.95
CA VAL A 266 19.13 5.62 15.19
C VAL A 266 19.04 4.19 14.69
N THR A 267 19.25 3.98 13.39
CA THR A 267 19.44 2.66 12.79
C THR A 267 20.86 2.53 12.23
N ASP A 268 21.22 1.33 11.77
CA ASP A 268 22.52 1.07 11.13
C ASP A 268 22.78 1.96 9.89
N THR A 269 21.70 2.50 9.30
CA THR A 269 21.77 3.39 8.13
C THR A 269 21.77 4.88 8.50
N GLY A 270 21.79 5.20 9.80
CA GLY A 270 21.78 6.56 10.33
C GLY A 270 20.47 6.91 11.05
N VAL A 271 20.31 8.20 11.34
CA VAL A 271 19.13 8.72 12.06
C VAL A 271 17.90 8.66 11.16
N LYS A 272 16.79 8.14 11.69
CA LYS A 272 15.47 8.13 11.05
C LYS A 272 14.51 8.98 11.85
N GLU A 273 13.70 9.74 11.13
CA GLU A 273 12.49 10.38 11.64
C GLU A 273 11.30 9.74 10.95
N ARG A 274 10.31 9.33 11.74
CA ARG A 274 9.10 8.68 11.26
C ARG A 274 7.88 9.38 11.84
N PHE A 275 7.03 9.84 10.96
CA PHE A 275 5.66 10.14 11.30
C PHE A 275 4.93 8.84 11.62
N VAL A 276 4.17 8.82 12.72
CA VAL A 276 3.42 7.65 13.17
C VAL A 276 1.94 7.82 12.88
N ARG A 277 1.34 8.88 13.43
CA ARG A 277 -0.11 9.12 13.32
C ARG A 277 -0.49 10.55 13.70
N PHE A 278 -1.72 10.91 13.36
CA PHE A 278 -2.43 12.03 13.95
C PHE A 278 -3.43 11.52 14.98
N ASP A 279 -3.49 12.17 16.14
CA ASP A 279 -4.49 11.93 17.17
C ASP A 279 -5.44 13.15 17.27
N ASP A 280 -6.75 12.93 17.20
CA ASP A 280 -7.74 14.00 17.37
C ASP A 280 -7.83 14.41 18.84
N VAL A 281 -7.39 15.64 19.12
CA VAL A 281 -7.38 16.24 20.45
C VAL A 281 -8.38 17.40 20.57
N THR A 282 -9.34 17.50 19.65
CA THR A 282 -10.31 18.60 19.61
C THR A 282 -11.14 18.70 20.89
N GLY A 283 -11.55 17.56 21.46
CA GLY A 283 -12.32 17.52 22.70
C GLY A 283 -11.48 17.65 23.98
N ASN A 284 -10.21 17.25 23.93
CA ASN A 284 -9.40 16.93 25.11
C ASN A 284 -7.96 17.49 24.97
N LYS A 285 -7.81 18.80 25.21
CA LYS A 285 -6.52 19.51 25.13
C LYS A 285 -5.77 19.60 26.46
N ARG A 286 -6.13 18.79 27.47
CA ARG A 286 -5.45 18.83 28.75
C ARG A 286 -4.12 18.10 28.64
N ALA A 287 -3.16 18.54 29.44
CA ALA A 287 -1.85 17.91 29.49
C ALA A 287 -1.93 16.42 29.88
N ASP A 288 -2.91 16.04 30.72
CA ASP A 288 -3.16 14.65 31.09
C ASP A 288 -3.54 13.79 29.90
N ASP A 289 -4.47 14.26 29.06
CA ASP A 289 -4.98 13.51 27.92
C ASP A 289 -3.87 13.30 26.87
N ILE A 290 -3.13 14.37 26.57
CA ILE A 290 -2.01 14.33 25.62
C ILE A 290 -0.87 13.43 26.15
N ALA A 291 -0.53 13.55 27.43
CA ALA A 291 0.49 12.70 28.04
C ALA A 291 0.06 11.22 28.05
N ALA A 292 -1.21 10.93 28.32
CA ALA A 292 -1.73 9.57 28.29
C ALA A 292 -1.60 8.94 26.89
N LEU A 293 -1.93 9.69 25.83
CA LEU A 293 -1.75 9.24 24.44
C LEU A 293 -0.28 8.91 24.13
N LEU A 294 0.65 9.75 24.59
CA LEU A 294 2.08 9.54 24.38
C LEU A 294 2.63 8.36 25.17
N ILE A 295 2.25 8.25 26.45
CA ILE A 295 2.66 7.13 27.30
C ILE A 295 2.11 5.82 26.75
N GLN A 296 0.84 5.80 26.35
CA GLN A 296 0.24 4.63 25.71
C GLN A 296 0.99 4.24 24.43
N PHE A 297 1.33 5.20 23.57
CA PHE A 297 2.13 4.92 22.39
C PHE A 297 3.50 4.29 22.74
N LEU A 298 4.17 4.82 23.76
CA LEU A 298 5.47 4.31 24.22
C LEU A 298 5.39 2.91 24.81
N GLU A 299 4.31 2.62 25.54
CA GLU A 299 4.01 1.29 26.10
C GLU A 299 3.65 0.29 24.99
N ASP A 300 2.79 0.67 24.03
CA ASP A 300 2.41 -0.16 22.87
C ASP A 300 3.60 -0.53 21.95
N HIS A 301 4.72 0.17 22.10
CA HIS A 301 5.97 -0.04 21.34
C HIS A 301 7.15 -0.45 22.22
N ASP A 302 6.91 -0.83 23.49
CA ASP A 302 7.94 -1.31 24.44
C ASP A 302 9.21 -0.43 24.48
N CYS A 303 9.04 0.90 24.37
CA CYS A 303 10.17 1.84 24.23
C CYS A 303 10.21 2.95 25.28
N LEU A 304 9.35 2.88 26.30
CA LEU A 304 9.28 3.87 27.39
C LEU A 304 10.64 4.08 28.11
N ASP A 305 11.36 3.00 28.40
CA ASP A 305 12.68 3.06 29.05
C ASP A 305 13.81 3.55 28.13
N LYS A 306 13.55 3.62 26.82
CA LYS A 306 14.52 4.03 25.79
C LYS A 306 14.41 5.51 25.42
N VAL A 307 13.40 6.22 25.94
CA VAL A 307 13.15 7.62 25.60
C VAL A 307 14.20 8.52 26.24
N MET A 308 15.06 9.11 25.41
CA MET A 308 16.11 10.02 25.86
C MET A 308 15.75 11.49 25.66
N ALA A 309 14.81 11.79 24.76
CA ALA A 309 14.38 13.15 24.51
C ALA A 309 12.90 13.23 24.14
N GLN A 310 12.30 14.35 24.50
CA GLN A 310 10.93 14.72 24.17
C GLN A 310 10.94 16.17 23.66
N CYS A 311 10.39 16.39 22.47
CA CYS A 311 10.45 17.69 21.80
C CYS A 311 9.03 18.20 21.50
N PHE A 312 8.65 19.30 22.15
CA PHE A 312 7.33 19.91 22.00
C PHE A 312 7.46 21.42 21.77
N ASP A 313 6.33 22.07 21.44
CA ASP A 313 6.23 23.52 21.45
C ASP A 313 6.32 24.11 22.87
N GLY A 314 6.41 25.42 22.94
CA GLY A 314 6.51 26.17 24.19
C GLY A 314 5.18 26.41 24.90
N ALA A 315 4.08 25.84 24.42
CA ALA A 315 2.77 26.08 25.01
C ALA A 315 2.75 25.58 26.47
N ALA A 316 2.09 26.29 27.37
CA ALA A 316 2.08 25.94 28.79
C ALA A 316 1.58 24.50 29.05
N VAL A 317 0.65 24.01 28.23
CA VAL A 317 0.14 22.63 28.28
C VAL A 317 1.23 21.61 27.97
N MET A 318 2.13 21.91 27.03
CA MET A 318 3.20 21.01 26.60
C MET A 318 4.45 21.16 27.47
N ALA A 319 4.91 22.40 27.64
CA ALA A 319 6.21 22.76 28.20
C ALA A 319 6.22 23.09 29.70
N SER A 320 5.09 23.06 30.42
CA SER A 320 5.11 23.32 31.87
C SER A 320 5.82 22.21 32.65
N GLY A 321 6.80 22.58 33.48
CA GLY A 321 7.56 21.64 34.31
C GLY A 321 6.81 21.09 35.53
N LEU A 322 5.62 21.61 35.84
CA LEU A 322 4.79 21.13 36.95
C LEU A 322 3.65 20.24 36.45
N ASN A 323 2.85 20.76 35.53
CA ASN A 323 1.61 20.12 35.08
C ASN A 323 1.55 19.94 33.55
N GLY A 324 2.63 20.22 32.84
CA GLY A 324 2.68 20.05 31.39
C GLY A 324 2.94 18.61 30.97
N VAL A 325 2.73 18.33 29.69
CA VAL A 325 3.03 17.04 29.07
C VAL A 325 4.48 16.63 29.35
N GLN A 326 5.42 17.57 29.29
CA GLN A 326 6.84 17.26 29.53
C GLN A 326 7.11 16.70 30.92
N ALA A 327 6.44 17.23 31.95
CA ALA A 327 6.61 16.78 33.32
C ALA A 327 6.02 15.38 33.52
N LYS A 328 4.86 15.12 32.90
CA LYS A 328 4.15 13.83 32.98
C LYS A 328 4.89 12.72 32.25
N VAL A 329 5.42 13.00 31.05
CA VAL A 329 6.27 12.04 30.32
C VAL A 329 7.55 11.79 31.10
N LYS A 330 8.16 12.82 31.70
CA LYS A 330 9.39 12.68 32.50
C LYS A 330 9.19 11.89 33.80
N ASP A 331 8.00 11.93 34.39
CA ASP A 331 7.65 11.09 35.56
C ASP A 331 7.71 9.60 35.22
N LYS A 332 7.30 9.22 34.00
CA LYS A 332 7.36 7.83 33.51
C LYS A 332 8.70 7.46 32.89
N ALA A 333 9.32 8.37 32.16
CA ALA A 333 10.62 8.22 31.53
C ALA A 333 11.60 9.26 32.09
N PRO A 334 12.27 9.00 33.23
CA PRO A 334 13.12 9.99 33.92
C PRO A 334 14.28 10.52 33.07
N LEU A 335 14.74 9.74 32.09
CA LEU A 335 15.81 10.10 31.17
C LEU A 335 15.35 10.98 30.00
N ALA A 336 14.04 11.17 29.80
CA ALA A 336 13.49 11.93 28.69
C ALA A 336 13.71 13.45 28.88
N LEU A 337 14.78 13.96 28.28
CA LEU A 337 15.10 15.38 28.30
C LEU A 337 14.11 16.19 27.46
N PHE A 338 13.56 17.24 28.06
CA PHE A 338 12.71 18.18 27.33
C PHE A 338 13.54 19.11 26.45
N ILE A 339 13.20 19.14 25.17
CA ILE A 339 13.75 20.03 24.16
C ILE A 339 12.63 20.93 23.67
N HIS A 340 12.78 22.23 23.87
CA HIS A 340 11.85 23.21 23.32
C HIS A 340 12.15 23.38 21.82
N CYS A 341 11.12 23.29 20.98
CA CYS A 341 11.23 23.57 19.54
C CYS A 341 11.95 24.90 19.26
N TYR A 342 13.14 24.82 18.66
CA TYR A 342 13.97 25.99 18.37
C TYR A 342 13.32 26.97 17.38
N ALA A 343 12.59 26.46 16.39
CA ALA A 343 11.81 27.31 15.50
C ALA A 343 10.72 28.08 16.26
N HIS A 344 10.02 27.42 17.19
CA HIS A 344 9.04 28.09 18.02
C HIS A 344 9.69 29.16 18.92
N GLN A 345 10.86 28.87 19.51
CA GLN A 345 11.62 29.85 20.30
C GLN A 345 12.02 31.07 19.47
N LEU A 346 12.55 30.88 18.27
CA LEU A 346 12.89 31.99 17.37
C LEU A 346 11.65 32.83 17.06
N ASN A 347 10.54 32.19 16.70
CA ASN A 347 9.28 32.90 16.45
C ASN A 347 8.79 33.68 17.67
N LEU A 348 8.92 33.13 18.89
CA LEU A 348 8.58 33.83 20.13
C LEU A 348 9.47 35.06 20.36
N VAL A 349 10.78 34.96 20.15
CA VAL A 349 11.71 36.09 20.30
C VAL A 349 11.34 37.22 19.34
N LEU A 350 11.10 36.91 18.06
CA LEU A 350 10.67 37.88 17.06
C LEU A 350 9.32 38.51 17.44
N THR A 351 8.33 37.68 17.75
CA THR A 351 6.97 38.12 18.12
C THR A 351 6.99 39.03 19.36
N GLN A 352 7.69 38.61 20.42
CA GLN A 352 7.75 39.35 21.67
C GLN A 352 8.54 40.66 21.52
N GLY A 353 9.65 40.64 20.79
CA GLY A 353 10.44 41.84 20.49
C GLY A 353 9.58 42.88 19.77
N VAL A 354 8.89 42.48 18.72
CA VAL A 354 8.02 43.37 17.94
C VAL A 354 6.81 43.85 18.75
N SER A 355 6.24 43.01 19.62
CA SER A 355 5.10 43.38 20.46
C SER A 355 5.40 44.51 21.46
N LYS A 356 6.66 44.86 21.69
CA LYS A 356 7.02 46.01 22.54
C LYS A 356 6.95 47.34 21.80
N LEU A 357 6.97 47.32 20.47
CA LEU A 357 6.93 48.50 19.62
C LEU A 357 5.50 48.75 19.15
N ARG A 358 4.95 49.93 19.45
CA ARG A 358 3.56 50.27 19.14
C ARG A 358 3.31 50.27 17.64
N GLU A 359 4.22 50.88 16.89
CA GLU A 359 4.16 51.08 15.45
C GLU A 359 4.17 49.73 14.73
N CYS A 360 5.02 48.81 15.18
CA CYS A 360 5.08 47.48 14.61
C CYS A 360 3.83 46.64 14.97
N ARG A 361 3.30 46.76 16.19
CA ARG A 361 2.01 46.12 16.53
C ARG A 361 0.88 46.59 15.60
N ILE A 362 0.86 47.88 15.26
CA ILE A 362 -0.12 48.43 14.32
C ILE A 362 0.09 47.83 12.93
N LEU A 363 1.33 47.79 12.43
CA LEU A 363 1.66 47.15 11.14
C LEU A 363 1.11 45.71 11.07
N PHE A 364 1.48 44.84 12.02
CA PHE A 364 1.06 43.45 12.01
C PHE A 364 -0.45 43.28 12.22
N SER A 365 -1.09 44.19 12.96
CA SER A 365 -2.56 44.23 13.06
C SER A 365 -3.21 44.53 11.71
N HIS A 366 -2.67 45.47 10.93
CA HIS A 366 -3.18 45.79 9.60
C HIS A 366 -2.94 44.65 8.61
N LEU A 367 -1.76 44.01 8.62
CA LEU A 367 -1.45 42.87 7.76
C LEU A 367 -2.38 41.68 8.04
N ASN A 368 -2.62 41.36 9.32
CA ASN A 368 -3.57 40.32 9.71
C ASN A 368 -5.01 40.70 9.34
N GLY A 369 -5.38 41.98 9.48
CA GLY A 369 -6.67 42.49 9.02
C GLY A 369 -6.86 42.33 7.52
N LEU A 370 -5.82 42.62 6.72
CA LEU A 370 -5.83 42.48 5.27
C LEU A 370 -5.96 41.00 4.86
N ALA A 371 -5.25 40.09 5.55
CA ALA A 371 -5.43 38.64 5.36
C ALA A 371 -6.88 38.20 5.65
N ALA A 372 -7.45 38.66 6.78
CA ALA A 372 -8.81 38.34 7.17
C ALA A 372 -9.87 38.96 6.23
N TYR A 373 -9.59 40.13 5.66
CA TYR A 373 -10.44 40.77 4.67
C TYR A 373 -10.65 39.86 3.45
N PHE A 374 -9.56 39.32 2.91
CA PHE A 374 -9.64 38.41 1.76
C PHE A 374 -10.29 37.07 2.12
N SER A 375 -10.03 36.52 3.32
CA SER A 375 -10.53 35.19 3.70
C SER A 375 -12.04 35.14 4.02
N ARG A 376 -12.68 36.29 4.29
CA ARG A 376 -14.07 36.35 4.77
C ARG A 376 -15.13 36.46 3.67
N SER A 377 -14.76 36.56 2.39
CA SER A 377 -15.74 36.58 1.29
C SER A 377 -15.32 35.70 0.13
N PRO A 378 -16.20 34.77 -0.31
CA PRO A 378 -15.97 33.96 -1.51
C PRO A 378 -15.64 34.79 -2.76
N LYS A 379 -16.28 35.95 -2.94
CA LYS A 379 -15.99 36.88 -4.06
C LYS A 379 -14.57 37.45 -3.97
N ARG A 380 -14.08 37.73 -2.75
CA ARG A 380 -12.72 38.27 -2.51
C ARG A 380 -11.65 37.19 -2.59
N THR A 381 -11.96 35.95 -2.20
CA THR A 381 -11.04 34.80 -2.30
C THR A 381 -10.74 34.40 -3.75
N GLN A 382 -11.66 34.70 -4.68
CA GLN A 382 -11.49 34.44 -6.12
C GLN A 382 -10.58 35.47 -6.82
N LEU A 383 -10.22 36.58 -6.15
CA LEU A 383 -9.31 37.57 -6.70
C LEU A 383 -7.88 36.97 -6.76
N PRO A 384 -7.15 37.12 -7.89
CA PRO A 384 -5.84 36.48 -8.12
C PRO A 384 -4.77 36.87 -7.08
N THR A 385 -4.99 37.95 -6.35
CA THR A 385 -4.11 38.49 -5.30
C THR A 385 -4.33 37.84 -3.92
N ALA A 386 -5.50 37.23 -3.67
CA ALA A 386 -5.96 36.76 -2.36
C ALA A 386 -5.45 35.38 -1.93
N SER A 387 -5.17 34.48 -2.88
CA SER A 387 -4.89 33.06 -2.65
C SER A 387 -3.57 32.74 -1.92
N ARG A 388 -2.73 33.74 -1.63
CA ARG A 388 -1.41 33.56 -0.99
C ARG A 388 -1.24 34.25 0.37
N VAL A 389 -2.25 34.96 0.86
CA VAL A 389 -2.19 35.72 2.14
C VAL A 389 -2.64 34.85 3.34
N ALA A 390 -3.09 33.61 3.09
CA ALA A 390 -3.60 32.74 4.15
C ALA A 390 -2.50 32.34 5.15
N PRO A 391 -2.72 32.52 6.47
CA PRO A 391 -1.72 32.22 7.47
C PRO A 391 -1.53 30.70 7.64
N THR A 392 -0.27 30.25 7.61
CA THR A 392 0.14 29.09 8.42
C THR A 392 0.23 29.53 9.88
N ARG A 393 0.06 28.60 10.83
CA ARG A 393 -0.18 28.81 12.28
C ARG A 393 0.89 29.61 13.05
N TRP A 394 1.84 30.28 12.40
CA TRP A 394 2.80 31.22 12.99
C TRP A 394 2.34 32.66 12.77
N GLN A 395 2.10 33.35 13.87
CA GLN A 395 1.43 34.66 13.93
C GLN A 395 2.30 35.83 13.41
N TYR A 396 3.59 35.60 13.21
CA TYR A 396 4.55 36.47 12.53
C TYR A 396 5.11 35.75 11.31
N SER A 397 4.22 35.45 10.37
CA SER A 397 4.61 34.85 9.11
C SER A 397 5.27 35.90 8.22
N SER A 398 6.41 35.55 7.61
CA SER A 398 7.01 36.33 6.53
C SER A 398 6.08 36.46 5.32
N ARG A 399 5.14 35.52 5.14
CA ARG A 399 4.25 35.46 3.98
C ARG A 399 3.34 36.68 3.82
N PRO A 400 2.52 37.12 4.81
CA PRO A 400 1.75 38.36 4.67
C PRO A 400 2.61 39.59 4.36
N VAL A 401 3.79 39.69 4.99
CA VAL A 401 4.70 40.82 4.80
C VAL A 401 5.24 40.82 3.37
N ASN A 402 5.83 39.71 2.94
CA ASN A 402 6.40 39.55 1.60
C ASN A 402 5.33 39.68 0.52
N THR A 403 4.15 39.08 0.73
CA THR A 403 3.04 39.17 -0.24
C THR A 403 2.53 40.60 -0.39
N VAL A 404 2.33 41.32 0.72
CA VAL A 404 1.87 42.72 0.67
C VAL A 404 2.95 43.64 0.10
N PHE A 405 4.24 43.37 0.40
CA PHE A 405 5.36 44.11 -0.16
C PHE A 405 5.48 43.92 -1.68
N GLU A 406 5.55 42.66 -2.14
CA GLU A 406 5.70 42.30 -3.56
C GLU A 406 4.48 42.75 -4.39
N LYS A 407 3.27 42.54 -3.86
CA LYS A 407 2.01 42.83 -4.57
C LYS A 407 1.42 44.19 -4.22
N ARG A 408 2.17 45.10 -3.59
CA ARG A 408 1.67 46.39 -3.12
C ARG A 408 0.92 47.17 -4.19
N ALA A 409 1.52 47.34 -5.37
CA ALA A 409 0.91 48.09 -6.47
C ALA A 409 -0.40 47.44 -6.96
N ALA A 410 -0.40 46.12 -7.14
CA ALA A 410 -1.60 45.38 -7.53
C ALA A 410 -2.72 45.43 -6.45
N LEU A 411 -2.35 45.47 -5.17
CA LEU A 411 -3.31 45.66 -4.07
C LEU A 411 -3.89 47.08 -4.08
N GLN A 412 -3.08 48.10 -4.38
CA GLN A 412 -3.56 49.47 -4.53
C GLN A 412 -4.56 49.59 -5.68
N GLU A 413 -4.22 49.06 -6.86
CA GLU A 413 -5.11 49.04 -8.03
C GLU A 413 -6.41 48.28 -7.74
N LEU A 414 -6.33 47.15 -7.02
CA LEU A 414 -7.51 46.39 -6.63
C LEU A 414 -8.42 47.18 -5.70
N PHE A 415 -7.85 47.84 -4.68
CA PHE A 415 -8.66 48.65 -3.77
C PHE A 415 -9.23 49.89 -4.47
N GLU A 416 -8.51 50.51 -5.41
CA GLU A 416 -9.04 51.57 -6.27
C GLU A 416 -10.26 51.08 -7.05
N HIS A 417 -10.14 49.92 -7.72
CA HIS A 417 -11.22 49.35 -8.50
C HIS A 417 -12.48 49.09 -7.65
N ILE A 418 -12.33 48.59 -6.42
CA ILE A 418 -13.44 48.38 -5.48
C ILE A 418 -14.10 49.71 -5.09
N LEU A 419 -13.33 50.79 -4.95
CA LEU A 419 -13.86 52.12 -4.62
C LEU A 419 -14.58 52.76 -5.83
N GLU A 420 -14.08 52.56 -7.04
CA GLU A 420 -14.73 53.02 -8.27
C GLU A 420 -16.05 52.30 -8.54
N HIS A 421 -16.10 50.99 -8.28
CA HIS A 421 -17.26 50.11 -8.50
C HIS A 421 -18.01 49.84 -7.18
N HIS A 422 -18.09 50.84 -6.30
CA HIS A 422 -18.64 50.72 -4.94
C HIS A 422 -20.07 50.16 -4.88
N ASP A 423 -20.85 50.27 -5.96
CA ASP A 423 -22.21 49.75 -6.10
C ASP A 423 -22.26 48.22 -6.26
N GLU A 424 -21.15 47.57 -6.66
CA GLU A 424 -21.06 46.11 -6.81
C GLU A 424 -20.63 45.37 -5.53
N TYR A 425 -20.17 46.12 -4.52
CA TYR A 425 -19.61 45.61 -3.27
C TYR A 425 -20.44 46.05 -2.06
N ASP A 426 -20.35 45.29 -0.97
CA ASP A 426 -21.01 45.64 0.29
C ASP A 426 -20.29 46.82 0.99
N GLU A 427 -21.03 47.56 1.83
CA GLU A 427 -20.52 48.74 2.54
C GLU A 427 -19.27 48.44 3.39
N GLU A 428 -19.18 47.24 3.97
CA GLU A 428 -18.00 46.83 4.74
C GLU A 428 -16.78 46.68 3.83
N SER A 429 -16.96 46.07 2.66
CA SER A 429 -15.91 45.88 1.66
C SER A 429 -15.35 47.21 1.14
N VAL A 430 -16.22 48.17 0.81
CA VAL A 430 -15.83 49.51 0.34
C VAL A 430 -15.09 50.28 1.44
N ARG A 431 -15.63 50.32 2.65
CA ARG A 431 -14.99 51.00 3.81
C ARG A 431 -13.64 50.41 4.19
N CYS A 432 -13.47 49.10 4.03
CA CYS A 432 -12.19 48.45 4.30
C CYS A 432 -11.18 48.68 3.16
N ALA A 433 -11.62 48.67 1.91
CA ALA A 433 -10.77 48.98 0.75
C ALA A 433 -10.16 50.39 0.86
N ASP A 434 -10.96 51.39 1.20
CA ASP A 434 -10.52 52.78 1.43
C ASP A 434 -9.40 52.85 2.49
N ARG A 435 -9.64 52.22 3.64
CA ARG A 435 -8.65 52.17 4.73
C ARG A 435 -7.37 51.43 4.36
N TYR A 436 -7.47 50.28 3.70
CA TYR A 436 -6.27 49.52 3.30
C TYR A 436 -5.47 50.23 2.22
N LYS A 437 -6.12 50.90 1.25
CA LYS A 437 -5.45 51.76 0.28
C LYS A 437 -4.64 52.86 0.98
N ALA A 438 -5.27 53.58 1.92
CA ALA A 438 -4.60 54.62 2.70
C ALA A 438 -3.39 54.08 3.50
N HIS A 439 -3.50 52.87 4.07
CA HIS A 439 -2.37 52.21 4.73
C HIS A 439 -1.23 51.86 3.76
N LEU A 440 -1.55 51.38 2.55
CA LEU A 440 -0.55 51.03 1.53
C LEU A 440 0.15 52.27 0.92
N GLU A 441 -0.38 53.47 1.11
CA GLU A 441 0.24 54.74 0.71
C GLU A 441 1.01 55.41 1.84
N ASN A 442 0.66 55.09 3.09
CA ASN A 442 1.27 55.67 4.27
C ASN A 442 2.78 55.34 4.36
N PHE A 443 3.60 56.37 4.53
CA PHE A 443 5.07 56.23 4.58
C PHE A 443 5.54 55.32 5.71
N GLU A 444 5.01 55.49 6.92
CA GLU A 444 5.41 54.70 8.10
C GLU A 444 5.09 53.22 7.90
N PHE A 445 3.90 52.92 7.39
CA PHE A 445 3.51 51.55 7.05
C PHE A 445 4.46 50.94 6.03
N CYS A 446 4.77 51.66 4.96
CA CYS A 446 5.62 51.19 3.88
C CYS A 446 7.08 51.01 4.32
N PHE A 447 7.58 51.94 5.14
CA PHE A 447 8.90 51.88 5.75
C PHE A 447 9.04 50.61 6.60
N LEU A 448 8.09 50.37 7.51
CA LEU A 448 8.12 49.18 8.37
C LEU A 448 7.93 47.90 7.55
N LEU A 449 7.04 47.90 6.57
CA LEU A 449 6.83 46.76 5.67
C LEU A 449 8.12 46.37 4.94
N SER A 450 8.84 47.34 4.39
CA SER A 450 10.11 47.11 3.68
C SER A 450 11.21 46.62 4.62
N THR A 451 11.26 47.17 5.83
CA THR A 451 12.20 46.76 6.86
C THR A 451 11.96 45.30 7.28
N PHE A 452 10.72 44.93 7.57
CA PHE A 452 10.39 43.57 7.96
C PHE A 452 10.53 42.57 6.80
N HIS A 453 10.23 42.97 5.56
CA HIS A 453 10.49 42.14 4.39
C HIS A 453 11.94 41.68 4.35
N GLY A 454 12.88 42.62 4.47
CA GLY A 454 14.30 42.29 4.47
C GLY A 454 14.80 41.55 5.71
N ILE A 455 14.25 41.83 6.90
CA ILE A 455 14.56 41.01 8.11
C ILE A 455 14.09 39.56 7.89
N PHE A 456 12.91 39.37 7.31
CA PHE A 456 12.33 38.05 7.13
C PHE A 456 13.08 37.20 6.10
N GLU A 457 13.72 37.80 5.09
CA GLU A 457 14.61 37.05 4.18
C GLU A 457 15.71 36.30 4.94
N TYR A 458 16.34 36.94 5.94
CA TYR A 458 17.36 36.31 6.76
C TYR A 458 16.76 35.35 7.79
N SER A 459 15.64 35.70 8.42
CA SER A 459 15.03 34.82 9.42
C SER A 459 14.47 33.53 8.80
N ASP A 460 13.92 33.60 7.58
CA ASP A 460 13.36 32.43 6.88
C ASP A 460 14.46 31.39 6.58
N VAL A 461 15.66 31.84 6.23
CA VAL A 461 16.84 30.97 6.11
C VAL A 461 17.17 30.31 7.44
N LEU A 462 17.15 31.07 8.54
CA LEU A 462 17.40 30.53 9.87
C LEU A 462 16.33 29.52 10.29
N PHE A 463 15.04 29.80 10.05
CA PHE A 463 13.95 28.86 10.27
C PHE A 463 14.16 27.54 9.52
N GLY A 464 14.55 27.62 8.24
CA GLY A 464 14.85 26.44 7.42
C GLY A 464 16.01 25.60 7.97
N VAL A 465 17.03 26.24 8.54
CA VAL A 465 18.14 25.54 9.21
C VAL A 465 17.69 24.88 10.51
N LEU A 466 16.91 25.59 11.34
CA LEU A 466 16.45 25.09 12.64
C LEU A 466 15.44 23.93 12.51
N GLN A 467 14.75 23.83 11.38
CA GLN A 467 13.79 22.76 11.08
C GLN A 467 14.38 21.60 10.29
N ASN A 468 15.68 21.66 9.98
CA ASN A 468 16.33 20.60 9.22
C ASN A 468 16.46 19.32 10.06
N ASN A 469 16.07 18.18 9.48
CA ASN A 469 16.15 16.88 10.13
C ASN A 469 17.60 16.44 10.43
N LYS A 470 18.57 16.90 9.63
CA LYS A 470 20.01 16.76 9.88
C LYS A 470 20.49 17.89 10.78
N LEU A 471 20.04 17.88 12.03
CA LEU A 471 20.37 18.92 13.01
C LEU A 471 21.84 18.80 13.43
N ASP A 472 22.64 19.76 12.98
CA ASP A 472 23.98 20.05 13.51
C ASP A 472 23.87 21.27 14.43
N VAL A 473 23.97 21.03 15.74
CA VAL A 473 23.83 22.09 16.75
C VAL A 473 24.88 23.18 16.56
N GLN A 474 26.10 22.85 16.11
CA GLN A 474 27.16 23.84 15.87
C GLN A 474 26.79 24.72 14.67
N LEU A 475 26.24 24.12 13.62
CA LEU A 475 25.71 24.88 12.48
C LEU A 475 24.56 25.78 12.91
N CYS A 476 23.62 25.29 13.72
CA CYS A 476 22.51 26.11 14.24
C CYS A 476 23.03 27.33 15.00
N LEU A 477 23.97 27.15 15.94
CA LEU A 477 24.56 28.25 16.70
C LEU A 477 25.24 29.26 15.78
N LYS A 478 26.08 28.79 14.85
CA LYS A 478 26.75 29.65 13.87
C LYS A 478 25.75 30.46 13.04
N ARG A 479 24.64 29.85 12.61
CA ARG A 479 23.59 30.55 11.84
C ARG A 479 22.82 31.56 12.67
N VAL A 480 22.63 31.31 13.96
CA VAL A 480 22.06 32.31 14.88
C VAL A 480 23.00 33.51 15.02
N ASP A 481 24.29 33.27 15.23
CA ASP A 481 25.29 34.33 15.31
C ASP A 481 25.37 35.14 14.01
N GLU A 482 25.43 34.47 12.85
CA GLU A 482 25.40 35.12 11.53
C GLU A 482 24.13 35.98 11.32
N PHE A 483 22.97 35.51 11.80
CA PHE A 483 21.72 36.28 11.76
C PHE A 483 21.84 37.53 12.62
N CYS A 484 22.30 37.41 13.88
CA CYS A 484 22.52 38.55 14.77
C CYS A 484 23.50 39.57 14.17
N ASP A 485 24.65 39.13 13.69
CA ASP A 485 25.67 39.98 13.05
C ASP A 485 25.11 40.71 11.82
N THR A 486 24.30 40.02 11.01
CA THR A 486 23.67 40.61 9.83
C THR A 486 22.69 41.70 10.22
N ILE A 487 21.82 41.46 11.21
CA ILE A 487 20.88 42.47 11.71
C ILE A 487 21.63 43.68 12.31
N GLU A 488 22.74 43.45 13.03
CA GLU A 488 23.57 44.54 13.55
C GLU A 488 24.30 45.33 12.46
N ARG A 489 24.69 44.69 11.37
CA ARG A 489 25.28 45.35 10.19
C ARG A 489 24.24 46.20 9.48
N GLU A 490 23.05 45.66 9.18
CA GLU A 490 21.96 46.41 8.54
C GLU A 490 21.51 47.61 9.40
N LYS A 491 21.59 47.50 10.72
CA LYS A 491 21.36 48.63 11.63
C LYS A 491 22.42 49.74 11.48
N ARG A 492 23.68 49.40 11.20
CA ARG A 492 24.82 50.32 11.14
C ARG A 492 24.99 50.98 9.78
N ASP A 493 24.88 50.21 8.70
CA ASP A 493 25.13 50.67 7.33
C ASP A 493 23.96 51.51 6.76
N GLY A 494 22.92 51.69 7.58
CA GLY A 494 21.74 52.47 7.27
C GLY A 494 20.75 51.66 6.45
N LEU A 495 19.46 51.82 6.77
CA LEU A 495 18.30 51.23 6.07
C LEU A 495 18.25 51.46 4.54
N LEU A 496 19.27 52.05 3.90
CA LEU A 496 19.35 52.34 2.47
C LEU A 496 19.15 51.09 1.60
N THR A 497 19.58 49.90 2.05
CA THR A 497 19.31 48.62 1.39
C THR A 497 17.82 48.26 1.39
N PHE A 498 17.13 48.44 2.54
CA PHE A 498 15.69 48.16 2.66
C PHE A 498 14.79 49.25 2.08
N LEU A 499 15.30 50.49 1.94
CA LEU A 499 14.55 51.65 1.46
C LEU A 499 14.75 51.95 -0.03
N SER A 500 15.73 51.30 -0.67
CA SER A 500 15.95 51.37 -2.13
C SER A 500 14.64 51.28 -2.95
N PRO A 501 13.69 50.37 -2.63
CA PRO A 501 12.43 50.26 -3.37
C PRO A 501 11.44 51.41 -3.14
N LEU A 502 11.54 52.11 -1.99
CA LEU A 502 10.67 53.24 -1.65
C LEU A 502 11.13 54.56 -2.28
N CYS A 503 12.45 54.71 -2.50
CA CYS A 503 13.03 55.94 -3.05
C CYS A 503 12.83 56.12 -4.57
N VAL A 504 12.49 55.07 -5.33
CA VAL A 504 12.37 55.17 -6.80
C VAL A 504 11.05 55.82 -7.26
N LYS A 505 10.04 55.98 -6.39
CA LYS A 505 8.71 56.49 -6.79
C LYS A 505 8.30 57.87 -6.22
N GLN A 506 9.19 58.60 -5.54
CA GLN A 506 8.88 59.94 -5.02
C GLN A 506 9.72 61.06 -5.67
N VAL A 507 9.76 61.12 -7.01
CA VAL A 507 10.09 62.38 -7.70
C VAL A 507 8.78 62.98 -8.21
N PRO A 508 8.28 64.10 -7.65
CA PRO A 508 7.15 64.81 -8.23
C PRO A 508 7.56 65.33 -9.61
N GLN A 509 6.80 64.99 -10.65
CA GLN A 509 6.87 65.71 -11.92
C GLN A 509 6.46 67.15 -11.65
N ALA A 510 7.43 68.04 -11.52
CA ALA A 510 7.19 69.47 -11.53
C ALA A 510 6.58 69.84 -12.88
N HIS A 511 5.32 70.31 -12.85
CA HIS A 511 4.69 70.97 -13.98
C HIS A 511 5.52 72.20 -14.37
N GLY A 512 6.27 72.07 -15.46
CA GLY A 512 6.81 73.18 -16.23
C GLY A 512 5.95 73.40 -17.45
N GLU A 513 5.09 74.43 -17.42
CA GLU A 513 4.45 74.98 -18.61
C GLU A 513 5.53 75.41 -19.61
N ALA A 514 5.65 74.69 -20.72
CA ALA A 514 6.36 75.17 -21.90
C ALA A 514 5.44 75.00 -23.10
N LYS A 515 4.80 76.12 -23.51
CA LYS A 515 4.10 76.26 -24.79
C LYS A 515 5.05 75.88 -25.93
N GLN A 516 4.86 74.70 -26.54
CA GLN A 516 5.38 74.42 -27.86
C GLN A 516 4.40 74.97 -28.90
N ARG A 517 4.83 76.04 -29.57
CA ARG A 517 4.32 76.41 -30.89
C ARG A 517 4.93 75.43 -31.89
N GLU A 518 4.10 74.60 -32.52
CA GLU A 518 4.45 74.00 -33.80
C GLU A 518 4.48 75.10 -34.85
N THR A 519 5.55 75.17 -35.65
CA THR A 519 5.43 75.23 -37.12
C THR A 519 6.79 75.22 -37.83
N PHE A 520 6.85 74.32 -38.81
CA PHE A 520 7.59 74.34 -40.08
C PHE A 520 9.09 73.98 -40.16
N VAL A 521 9.27 72.87 -40.86
CA VAL A 521 10.46 72.33 -41.52
C VAL A 521 10.86 73.20 -42.72
N HIS A 522 12.12 73.63 -42.76
CA HIS A 522 13.00 73.78 -43.94
C HIS A 522 14.42 73.94 -43.36
N GLY A 523 15.40 73.10 -43.63
CA GLY A 523 15.95 72.84 -44.95
C GLY A 523 17.31 73.55 -45.05
N THR A 524 18.35 72.76 -45.32
CA THR A 524 19.68 73.15 -45.84
C THR A 524 20.83 73.58 -44.89
N SER A 525 21.94 72.86 -45.09
CA SER A 525 23.35 73.28 -45.13
C SER A 525 24.11 73.66 -43.84
N THR A 526 25.07 72.80 -43.48
CA THR A 526 26.45 73.11 -43.01
C THR A 526 27.11 74.25 -43.83
N PRO A 527 28.22 74.92 -43.42
CA PRO A 527 29.26 74.49 -42.46
C PRO A 527 29.82 75.58 -41.51
N GLN A 528 30.45 75.17 -40.41
CA GLN A 528 31.89 75.39 -40.10
C GLN A 528 32.26 74.70 -38.79
#